data_AF-K6XJT3-F1
#
_entry.id   AF-K6XJT3-F1
#
_cell.length_a   1.000
_cell.length_b   1.000
_cell.length_c   1.000
_cell.angle_alpha   90.00
_cell.angle_beta   90.00
_cell.angle_gamma   90.00
#
_symmetry.space_group_name_H-M   'P 1'
#
loop_
_entity.id
_entity.type
_entity.pdbx_description
1 polymer ?
#
loop_
_entity_poly.entity_id
_entity_poly.type
_entity_poly.pdbx_seq_one_letter_code
_entity_poly.pdbx_strand_id
1 'polypeptide(L)'
;MTRAASRAHWAKAPDFGDDPDRAARVHAATQRDREHYLQGGMREIECRACHACVLVKKTSAHHTSVQWNADARNRCHGLEQMRAGGDDGNGPLLPGAMMPTCARLSASIDHGVAEGIIPPESPATDPDGYW
;
A
#
# COMPACT_ATOMS: atom_id res chain seq x y z
N MET A 1 10.08 -46.72 -13.36
CA MET A 1 10.46 -45.64 -12.44
C MET A 1 9.20 -44.87 -12.10
N THR A 2 8.63 -45.17 -10.94
CA THR A 2 7.29 -44.71 -10.53
C THR A 2 7.40 -43.30 -9.95
N ARG A 3 6.71 -42.34 -10.56
CA ARG A 3 6.64 -40.95 -10.08
C ARG A 3 5.89 -40.95 -8.74
N ALA A 4 6.57 -40.59 -7.66
CA ALA A 4 5.95 -40.45 -6.35
C ALA A 4 4.92 -39.31 -6.43
N ALA A 5 3.65 -39.62 -6.22
CA ALA A 5 2.59 -38.63 -6.10
C ALA A 5 2.81 -37.84 -4.81
N SER A 6 3.27 -36.60 -4.94
CA SER A 6 3.27 -35.61 -3.87
C SER A 6 1.83 -35.45 -3.35
N ARG A 7 1.63 -35.67 -2.05
CA ARG A 7 0.32 -35.50 -1.40
C ARG A 7 -0.12 -34.06 -1.60
N ALA A 8 -1.18 -33.85 -2.37
CA ALA A 8 -1.79 -32.53 -2.56
C ALA A 8 -2.15 -31.96 -1.19
N HIS A 9 -1.48 -30.89 -0.78
CA HIS A 9 -1.87 -30.15 0.42
C HIS A 9 -3.17 -29.43 0.09
N TRP A 10 -4.13 -29.40 1.02
CA TRP A 10 -5.36 -28.66 0.79
C TRP A 10 -5.04 -27.19 0.51
N ALA A 11 -5.35 -26.76 -0.71
CA ALA A 11 -5.24 -25.39 -1.16
C ALA A 11 -6.61 -24.92 -1.68
N LYS A 12 -6.93 -23.66 -1.45
CA LYS A 12 -8.18 -23.04 -1.93
C LYS A 12 -8.18 -22.90 -3.47
N ALA A 13 -7.00 -22.84 -4.07
CA ALA A 13 -6.78 -22.80 -5.51
C ALA A 13 -5.86 -23.96 -5.93
N PRO A 14 -5.91 -24.42 -7.18
CA PRO A 14 -5.00 -25.47 -7.66
C PRO A 14 -3.53 -25.06 -7.50
N ASP A 15 -2.69 -25.97 -7.00
CA ASP A 15 -1.26 -25.74 -6.81
C ASP A 15 -0.43 -25.97 -8.09
N PHE A 16 -1.03 -26.58 -9.11
CA PHE A 16 -0.38 -26.99 -10.35
C PHE A 16 0.88 -27.84 -10.13
N GLY A 17 0.94 -28.63 -9.05
CA GLY A 17 2.13 -29.41 -8.69
C GLY A 17 2.59 -30.43 -9.75
N ASP A 18 1.69 -30.86 -10.63
CA ASP A 18 1.99 -31.76 -11.74
C ASP A 18 2.51 -31.06 -13.01
N ASP A 19 2.49 -29.72 -13.06
CA ASP A 19 2.89 -28.87 -14.19
C ASP A 19 3.70 -27.65 -13.67
N PRO A 20 5.03 -27.81 -13.48
CA PRO A 20 5.87 -26.77 -12.88
C PRO A 20 5.94 -25.49 -13.73
N ASP A 21 5.84 -25.61 -15.06
CA ASP A 21 5.85 -24.45 -15.95
C ASP A 21 4.58 -23.63 -15.80
N ARG A 22 3.42 -24.28 -15.64
CA ARG A 22 2.16 -23.59 -15.32
C ARG A 22 2.20 -22.96 -13.94
N ALA A 23 2.71 -23.66 -12.93
CA ALA A 23 2.87 -23.10 -11.59
C ALA A 23 3.72 -21.81 -11.63
N ALA A 24 4.86 -21.84 -12.34
CA ALA A 24 5.73 -20.67 -12.50
C ALA A 24 5.04 -19.50 -13.22
N ARG A 25 4.27 -19.77 -14.30
CA ARG A 25 3.50 -18.73 -15.01
C ARG A 25 2.46 -18.08 -14.12
N VAL A 26 1.73 -18.87 -13.31
CA VAL A 26 0.72 -18.36 -12.38
C VAL A 26 1.38 -17.51 -11.29
N HIS A 27 2.47 -17.99 -10.69
CA HIS A 27 3.21 -17.20 -9.71
C HIS A 27 3.72 -15.87 -10.26
N ALA A 28 4.27 -15.85 -11.48
CA ALA A 28 4.71 -14.62 -12.12
C ALA A 28 3.53 -13.67 -12.40
N ALA A 29 2.36 -14.20 -12.81
CA ALA A 29 1.16 -13.39 -12.99
C ALA A 29 0.65 -12.80 -11.67
N THR A 30 0.57 -13.59 -10.61
CA THR A 30 0.17 -13.12 -9.27
C THR A 30 1.13 -12.06 -8.72
N GLN A 31 2.43 -12.18 -8.97
CA GLN A 31 3.40 -11.17 -8.54
C GLN A 31 3.17 -9.84 -9.26
N ARG A 32 2.99 -9.86 -10.58
CA ARG A 32 2.67 -8.65 -11.37
C ARG A 32 1.37 -8.00 -10.91
N ASP A 33 0.32 -8.81 -10.73
CA ASP A 33 -0.97 -8.37 -10.23
C ASP A 33 -0.83 -7.68 -8.87
N ARG A 34 -0.12 -8.31 -7.92
CA ARG A 34 0.15 -7.74 -6.61
C ARG A 34 0.92 -6.42 -6.68
N GLU A 35 1.96 -6.34 -7.51
CA GLU A 35 2.76 -5.12 -7.68
C GLU A 35 1.89 -3.97 -8.23
N HIS A 36 1.09 -4.26 -9.25
CA HIS A 36 0.15 -3.30 -9.82
C HIS A 36 -0.90 -2.83 -8.79
N TYR A 37 -1.58 -3.75 -8.10
CA TYR A 37 -2.58 -3.38 -7.09
C TYR A 37 -2.00 -2.59 -5.91
N LEU A 38 -0.79 -2.93 -5.45
CA LEU A 38 -0.21 -2.33 -4.24
C LEU A 38 0.62 -1.08 -4.51
N GLN A 39 1.10 -0.85 -5.73
CA GLN A 39 2.04 0.24 -6.02
C GLN A 39 1.73 0.98 -7.32
N GLY A 40 0.87 0.45 -8.18
CA GLY A 40 0.49 1.02 -9.47
C GLY A 40 -0.02 2.45 -9.35
N GLY A 41 0.66 3.36 -10.06
CA GLY A 41 0.34 4.79 -10.08
C GLY A 41 0.61 5.53 -8.76
N MET A 42 1.27 4.90 -7.77
CA MET A 42 1.67 5.58 -6.55
C MET A 42 3.00 6.31 -6.72
N ARG A 43 3.18 7.41 -5.99
CA ARG A 43 4.42 8.18 -5.92
C ARG A 43 4.93 8.16 -4.49
N GLU A 44 6.24 8.01 -4.32
CA GLU A 44 6.85 8.17 -3.01
C GLU A 44 6.83 9.65 -2.61
N ILE A 45 6.49 9.90 -1.35
CA ILE A 45 6.65 11.21 -0.74
C ILE A 45 7.15 11.10 0.68
N GLU A 46 8.02 12.03 1.05
CA GLU A 46 8.56 12.18 2.37
C GLU A 46 7.77 13.23 3.16
N CYS A 47 7.36 12.88 4.38
CA CYS A 47 6.80 13.85 5.31
C CYS A 47 7.87 14.87 5.70
N ARG A 48 7.63 16.14 5.41
CA ARG A 48 8.61 17.23 5.68
C ARG A 48 8.86 17.52 7.15
N ALA A 49 8.03 16.97 8.05
CA ALA A 49 8.14 17.18 9.48
C ALA A 49 8.83 16.04 10.24
N CYS A 50 8.80 14.81 9.72
CA CYS A 50 9.32 13.63 10.44
C CYS A 50 10.06 12.64 9.53
N HIS A 51 10.25 12.97 8.25
CA HIS A 51 11.02 12.17 7.29
C HIS A 51 10.47 10.74 7.10
N ALA A 52 9.18 10.54 7.36
CA ALA A 52 8.50 9.28 7.06
C ALA A 52 8.21 9.21 5.55
N CYS A 53 8.75 8.19 4.88
CA CYS A 53 8.54 7.95 3.45
C CYS A 53 7.36 7.00 3.21
N VAL A 54 6.36 7.45 2.46
CA VAL A 54 5.14 6.70 2.15
C VAL A 54 4.89 6.71 0.64
N LEU A 55 4.08 5.75 0.16
CA LEU A 55 3.56 5.79 -1.20
C LEU A 55 2.17 6.43 -1.19
N VAL A 56 1.91 7.31 -2.16
CA VAL A 56 0.66 8.08 -2.23
C VAL A 56 0.11 8.09 -3.64
N LYS A 57 -1.21 7.94 -3.75
CA LYS A 57 -1.96 8.16 -4.98
C LYS A 57 -3.21 8.99 -4.69
N LYS A 58 -3.47 10.01 -5.51
CA LYS A 58 -4.78 10.68 -5.53
C LYS A 58 -5.66 9.95 -6.52
N THR A 59 -6.72 9.30 -6.04
CA THR A 59 -7.73 8.70 -6.92
C THR A 59 -8.68 9.76 -7.43
N SER A 60 -8.93 10.80 -6.63
CA SER A 60 -9.63 12.03 -7.02
C SER A 60 -9.12 13.21 -6.19
N ALA A 61 -9.62 14.42 -6.46
CA ALA A 61 -9.29 15.61 -5.68
C ALA A 61 -9.55 15.45 -4.17
N HIS A 62 -10.52 14.62 -3.77
CA HIS A 62 -10.91 14.40 -2.37
C HIS A 62 -10.53 13.02 -1.82
N HIS A 63 -10.08 12.10 -2.68
CA HIS A 63 -9.73 10.73 -2.27
C HIS A 63 -8.24 10.47 -2.46
N THR A 64 -7.54 10.26 -1.34
CA THR A 64 -6.10 9.98 -1.29
C THR A 64 -5.87 8.59 -0.69
N SER A 65 -5.21 7.71 -1.44
CA SER A 65 -4.69 6.44 -0.92
C SER A 65 -3.25 6.65 -0.44
N VAL A 66 -2.97 6.22 0.78
CA VAL A 66 -1.64 6.32 1.40
C VAL A 66 -1.20 4.94 1.87
N GLN A 67 -0.10 4.43 1.32
CA GLN A 67 0.49 3.16 1.70
C GLN A 67 1.60 3.38 2.72
N TRP A 68 1.36 2.85 3.92
CA TRP A 68 2.31 2.89 5.02
C TRP A 68 3.14 1.61 5.09
N ASN A 69 4.45 1.77 5.25
CA ASN A 69 5.34 0.68 5.65
C ASN A 69 5.63 0.72 7.17
N ALA A 70 6.37 -0.26 7.69
CA ALA A 70 6.69 -0.31 9.13
C ALA A 70 7.56 0.88 9.57
N ASP A 71 8.57 1.23 8.79
CA ASP A 71 9.54 2.28 9.14
C ASP A 71 8.89 3.66 9.20
N ALA A 72 8.07 4.02 8.21
CA ALA A 72 7.31 5.26 8.17
C ALA A 72 6.35 5.38 9.36
N ARG A 73 5.70 4.28 9.75
CA ARG A 73 4.81 4.24 10.93
C ARG A 73 5.57 4.45 12.24
N ASN A 74 6.81 3.98 12.31
CA ASN A 74 7.66 4.13 13.49
C ASN A 74 8.28 5.53 13.57
N ARG A 75 8.59 6.18 12.44
CA ARG A 75 9.12 7.55 12.40
C ARG A 75 8.07 8.64 12.64
N CYS A 76 6.80 8.35 12.42
CA CYS A 76 5.77 9.37 12.46
C CYS A 76 5.35 9.76 13.89
N HIS A 77 5.89 10.88 14.39
CA HIS A 77 5.51 11.46 15.68
C HIS A 77 4.02 11.76 15.82
N GLY A 78 3.30 11.99 14.72
CA GLY A 78 1.86 12.31 14.76
C GLY A 78 1.03 11.07 15.07
N LEU A 79 1.42 9.93 14.48
CA LEU A 79 0.83 8.63 14.77
C LEU A 79 1.17 8.19 16.21
N GLU A 80 2.38 8.47 16.67
CA GLU A 80 2.79 8.22 18.06
C GLU A 80 1.91 8.99 19.05
N GLN A 81 1.72 10.30 18.85
CA GLN A 81 0.85 11.13 19.69
C GLN A 81 -0.59 10.64 19.72
N MET A 82 -1.16 10.27 18.57
CA MET A 82 -2.52 9.71 18.49
C MET A 82 -2.67 8.39 19.24
N ARG A 83 -1.64 7.53 19.20
CA ARG A 83 -1.63 6.28 20.00
C ARG A 83 -1.52 6.55 21.49
N ALA A 84 -0.83 7.62 21.88
CA ALA A 84 -0.62 7.99 23.27
C ALA A 84 -1.82 8.69 23.92
N GLY A 85 -2.81 9.14 23.13
CA GLY A 85 -3.99 9.83 23.68
C GLY A 85 -4.31 11.19 23.08
N GLY A 86 -3.37 11.79 22.33
CA GLY A 86 -3.48 13.14 21.80
C GLY A 86 -3.73 14.24 22.86
N ASP A 87 -3.67 15.50 22.44
CA ASP A 87 -4.11 16.69 23.20
C ASP A 87 -5.51 17.17 22.72
N ASP A 88 -6.09 16.47 21.75
CA ASP A 88 -7.29 16.84 21.02
C ASP A 88 -8.60 16.28 21.62
N GLY A 89 -8.52 15.66 22.80
CA GLY A 89 -9.69 15.21 23.58
C GLY A 89 -10.39 13.96 23.04
N ASN A 90 -9.90 13.34 21.96
CA ASN A 90 -10.49 12.12 21.38
C ASN A 90 -10.03 10.81 22.05
N GLY A 91 -9.09 10.90 23.00
CA GLY A 91 -8.51 9.75 23.69
C GLY A 91 -7.59 8.90 22.80
N PRO A 92 -6.92 7.88 23.37
CA PRO A 92 -5.95 7.08 22.62
C PRO A 92 -6.64 6.24 21.53
N LEU A 93 -6.01 6.16 20.36
CA LEU A 93 -6.50 5.27 19.31
C LEU A 93 -6.53 3.81 19.82
N LEU A 94 -7.69 3.16 19.68
CA LEU A 94 -7.83 1.76 20.06
C LEU A 94 -6.87 0.86 19.26
N PRO A 95 -6.41 -0.27 19.84
CA PRO A 95 -5.65 -1.27 19.09
C PRO A 95 -6.41 -1.70 17.84
N GLY A 96 -5.78 -1.55 16.66
CA GLY A 96 -6.39 -1.90 15.37
C GLY A 96 -7.31 -0.84 14.76
N ALA A 97 -7.48 0.33 15.40
CA ALA A 97 -8.20 1.44 14.80
C ALA A 97 -7.50 1.92 13.51
N MET A 98 -8.29 2.29 12.51
CA MET A 98 -7.78 2.80 11.25
C MET A 98 -7.10 4.15 11.51
N MET A 99 -5.78 4.18 11.35
CA MET A 99 -5.01 5.40 11.61
C MET A 99 -5.36 6.44 10.55
N PRO A 100 -5.84 7.64 10.92
CA PRO A 100 -5.91 8.73 9.97
C PRO A 100 -4.50 9.15 9.55
N THR A 101 -4.37 9.66 8.33
CA THR A 101 -3.14 10.36 7.90
C THR A 101 -2.92 11.54 8.82
N CYS A 102 -1.74 11.66 9.43
CA CYS A 102 -1.48 12.78 10.32
C CYS A 102 -1.45 14.10 9.54
N ALA A 103 -1.92 15.20 10.15
CA ALA A 103 -2.10 16.48 9.47
C ALA A 103 -0.83 17.00 8.76
N ARG A 104 0.36 16.74 9.34
CA ARG A 104 1.66 17.14 8.74
C ARG A 104 1.98 16.35 7.47
N LEU A 105 1.63 15.06 7.43
CA LEU A 105 1.77 14.28 6.21
C LEU A 105 0.74 14.73 5.17
N SER A 106 -0.51 15.01 5.56
CA SER A 106 -1.51 15.59 4.66
C SER A 106 -1.00 16.87 4.01
N ALA A 107 -0.45 17.80 4.79
CA ALA A 107 0.15 19.03 4.26
C ALA A 107 1.35 18.77 3.33
N SER A 108 2.16 17.74 3.63
CA SER A 108 3.27 17.33 2.75
C SER A 108 2.75 16.77 1.42
N ILE A 109 1.66 16.01 1.44
CA ILE A 109 0.97 15.49 0.25
C ILE A 109 0.39 16.63 -0.58
N ASP A 110 -0.31 17.57 0.04
CA ASP A 110 -0.91 18.72 -0.65
C ASP A 110 0.16 19.57 -1.33
N HIS A 111 1.30 19.77 -0.66
CA HIS A 111 2.45 20.41 -1.29
C HIS A 111 3.03 19.58 -2.44
N GLY A 112 3.14 18.25 -2.29
CA GLY A 112 3.56 17.36 -3.37
C GLY A 112 2.65 17.44 -4.60
N VAL A 113 1.35 17.66 -4.39
CA VAL A 113 0.40 17.91 -5.49
C VAL A 113 0.63 19.29 -6.12
N ALA A 114 0.81 20.33 -5.30
CA ALA A 114 1.05 21.68 -5.78
C ALA A 114 2.33 21.81 -6.63
N GLU A 115 3.39 21.07 -6.26
CA GLU A 115 4.66 21.02 -7.01
C GLU A 115 4.62 20.05 -8.21
N GLY A 116 3.51 19.32 -8.41
CA GLY A 116 3.37 18.35 -9.50
C GLY A 116 4.15 17.03 -9.30
N ILE A 117 4.64 16.76 -8.09
CA ILE A 117 5.28 15.48 -7.72
C ILE A 117 4.24 14.36 -7.69
N ILE A 118 3.06 14.66 -7.14
CA ILE A 118 1.91 13.74 -7.08
C ILE A 118 0.84 14.30 -8.02
N PRO A 119 0.34 13.52 -9.00
CA PRO A 119 -0.81 13.93 -9.80
C PRO A 119 -2.02 14.23 -8.90
N PRO A 120 -2.82 15.26 -9.20
CA PRO A 120 -3.99 15.62 -8.38
C PRO A 120 -5.12 14.59 -8.44
N GLU A 121 -5.12 13.75 -9.48
CA GLU A 121 -6.04 12.63 -9.67
C GLU A 121 -5.36 11.54 -10.51
N SER A 122 -5.93 10.34 -10.47
CA SER A 122 -5.45 9.21 -11.26
C SER A 122 -5.93 9.35 -12.70
N PRO A 123 -5.17 8.82 -13.69
CA PRO A 123 -5.61 8.84 -15.08
C PRO A 123 -6.95 8.10 -15.23
N ALA A 124 -7.78 8.58 -16.16
CA ALA A 124 -9.09 8.00 -16.45
C ALA A 124 -9.00 6.58 -17.03
N THR A 125 -7.84 6.21 -17.58
CA THR A 125 -7.54 4.88 -18.10
C THR A 125 -6.33 4.33 -17.36
N ASP A 126 -6.37 3.03 -17.06
CA ASP A 126 -5.22 2.37 -16.46
C ASP A 126 -4.02 2.44 -17.41
N PRO A 127 -2.88 3.03 -17.01
CA PRO A 127 -1.67 2.95 -17.83
C PRO A 127 -1.19 1.52 -18.05
N ASP A 128 -1.50 0.60 -17.13
CA ASP A 128 -1.05 -0.80 -17.20
C ASP A 128 -2.10 -1.76 -17.78
N GLY A 129 -3.31 -1.27 -18.07
CA GLY A 129 -4.40 -2.02 -18.73
C GLY A 129 -5.02 -3.17 -17.92
N TYR A 130 -4.95 -3.12 -16.59
CA TYR A 130 -5.32 -4.21 -15.68
C TYR A 130 -6.55 -3.92 -14.79
N TRP A 131 -7.06 -2.68 -14.75
CA TRP A 131 -8.40 -2.35 -14.21
C TRP A 131 -9.50 -2.70 -15.23
#